data_AF-A0A6N7IWV7-F1
#
_entry.id   AF-A0A6N7IWV7-F1
#
_cell.length_a   1.000
_cell.length_b   1.000
_cell.length_c   1.000
_cell.angle_alpha   90.00
_cell.angle_beta   90.00
_cell.angle_gamma   90.00
#
_symmetry.space_group_name_H-M   'P 1'
#
loop_
_entity.id
_entity.type
_entity.pdbx_description
1 polymer ?
#
loop_
_entity_poly.entity_id
_entity_poly.type
_entity_poly.pdbx_seq_one_letter_code
_entity_poly.pdbx_strand_id
1 'polypeptide(L)'
;MKEVVVVSGARTAIGVFGGSLKDIPVVRLGSLVIKEALKRAGLKPRSGEELLSFGPNALKDLPPAELEKAGDDWDENLQEVQVDEVIMGHVLQGGNGQNTARQAAIHAGIPKESSAFTVNKVCASGLKAIALGAQSIMAGEAEVVVAGGMENMSQAPYALPRARWGYRM
;
A
#
# COMPACT_ATOMS: atom_id res chain seq x y z
N MET A 1 13.50 -1.00 23.41
CA MET A 1 12.47 -1.08 22.35
C MET A 1 11.87 0.30 22.20
N LYS A 2 11.76 0.82 20.98
CA LYS A 2 11.00 2.06 20.74
C LYS A 2 9.53 1.82 21.11
N GLU A 3 8.87 2.85 21.63
CA GLU A 3 7.43 2.84 21.85
C GLU A 3 6.70 3.03 20.53
N VAL A 4 5.67 2.22 20.26
CA VAL A 4 4.86 2.31 19.04
C VAL A 4 3.52 2.93 19.38
N VAL A 5 3.15 3.95 18.63
CA VAL A 5 1.85 4.61 18.75
C VAL A 5 1.10 4.58 17.42
N VAL A 6 -0.23 4.46 17.49
CA VAL A 6 -1.10 4.59 16.31
C VAL A 6 -1.61 6.02 16.27
N VAL A 7 -1.18 6.78 15.26
CA VAL A 7 -1.50 8.22 15.15
C VAL A 7 -2.79 8.50 14.38
N SER A 8 -3.22 7.58 13.51
CA SER A 8 -4.47 7.72 12.75
C SER A 8 -4.98 6.38 12.21
N GLY A 9 -6.21 6.38 11.68
CA GLY A 9 -6.81 5.23 11.03
C GLY A 9 -7.99 5.61 10.13
N ALA A 10 -8.15 4.86 9.04
CA ALA A 10 -9.24 5.04 8.09
C ALA A 10 -9.70 3.68 7.54
N ARG A 11 -10.94 3.63 7.06
CA ARG A 11 -11.49 2.48 6.34
C ARG A 11 -12.52 2.95 5.31
N THR A 12 -12.71 2.15 4.27
CA THR A 12 -13.86 2.32 3.37
C THR A 12 -15.15 1.87 4.04
N ALA A 13 -16.28 2.12 3.38
CA ALA A 13 -17.48 1.30 3.61
C ALA A 13 -17.19 -0.17 3.25
N ILE A 14 -17.92 -1.10 3.86
CA ILE A 14 -17.85 -2.52 3.52
C ILE A 14 -18.97 -2.81 2.53
N GLY A 15 -18.61 -3.18 1.30
CA GLY A 15 -19.56 -3.59 0.27
C GLY A 15 -20.00 -5.04 0.46
N VAL A 16 -21.23 -5.36 0.04
CA VAL A 16 -21.67 -6.75 -0.14
C VAL A 16 -21.11 -7.30 -1.46
N PHE A 17 -20.96 -8.63 -1.55
CA PHE A 17 -20.50 -9.29 -2.77
C PHE A 17 -21.39 -8.93 -3.97
N GLY A 18 -20.79 -8.47 -5.07
CA GLY A 18 -21.52 -8.00 -6.25
C GLY A 18 -22.30 -6.69 -6.04
N GLY A 19 -22.06 -5.98 -4.93
CA GLY A 19 -22.74 -4.74 -4.56
C GLY A 19 -22.05 -3.47 -5.06
N SER A 20 -22.16 -2.39 -4.28
CA SER A 20 -21.76 -1.03 -4.66
C SER A 20 -20.27 -0.83 -4.94
N LEU A 21 -19.39 -1.63 -4.35
CA LEU A 21 -17.93 -1.52 -4.52
C LEU A 21 -17.37 -2.56 -5.50
N LYS A 22 -18.22 -3.36 -6.16
CA LYS A 22 -17.78 -4.52 -6.97
C LYS A 22 -16.84 -4.12 -8.12
N ASP A 23 -17.04 -2.95 -8.70
CA ASP A 23 -16.30 -2.49 -9.88
C ASP A 23 -15.02 -1.70 -9.51
N ILE A 24 -14.76 -1.47 -8.22
CA ILE A 24 -13.60 -0.71 -7.76
C ILE A 24 -12.40 -1.65 -7.57
N PRO A 25 -11.28 -1.47 -8.28
CA PRO A 25 -10.10 -2.29 -8.08
C PRO A 25 -9.60 -2.26 -6.64
N VAL A 26 -9.15 -3.41 -6.11
CA VAL A 26 -8.67 -3.55 -4.72
C VAL A 26 -7.56 -2.54 -4.39
N VAL A 27 -6.68 -2.28 -5.35
CA VAL A 27 -5.60 -1.30 -5.25
C VAL A 27 -6.12 0.12 -5.00
N ARG A 28 -7.25 0.49 -5.63
CA ARG A 28 -7.87 1.82 -5.43
C ARG A 28 -8.55 1.94 -4.07
N LEU A 29 -9.16 0.86 -3.58
CA LEU A 29 -9.67 0.81 -2.20
C LEU A 29 -8.53 0.99 -1.19
N GLY A 30 -7.42 0.29 -1.40
CA GLY A 30 -6.20 0.42 -0.59
C GLY A 30 -5.60 1.83 -0.64
N SER A 31 -5.45 2.41 -1.84
CA SER A 31 -4.86 3.75 -1.98
C SER A 31 -5.71 4.82 -1.30
N LEU A 32 -7.04 4.68 -1.34
CA LEU A 32 -7.97 5.61 -0.70
C LEU A 32 -7.77 5.61 0.82
N VAL A 33 -7.69 4.43 1.45
CA VAL A 33 -7.53 4.35 2.92
C VAL A 33 -6.15 4.76 3.39
N ILE A 34 -5.09 4.48 2.63
CA ILE A 34 -3.73 4.98 2.91
C ILE A 34 -3.73 6.51 2.91
N LYS A 35 -4.27 7.10 1.83
CA LYS A 35 -4.33 8.55 1.67
C LYS A 35 -5.14 9.21 2.78
N GLU A 36 -6.32 8.68 3.07
CA GLU A 36 -7.21 9.20 4.11
C GLU A 36 -6.59 9.08 5.51
N ALA A 37 -5.88 7.99 5.82
CA ALA A 37 -5.20 7.84 7.12
C ALA A 37 -4.13 8.92 7.34
N LEU A 38 -3.29 9.19 6.33
CA LEU A 38 -2.28 10.24 6.40
C LEU A 38 -2.90 11.64 6.44
N LYS A 39 -3.94 11.91 5.63
CA LYS A 39 -4.67 13.19 5.68
C LYS A 39 -5.24 13.47 7.06
N ARG A 40 -5.85 12.48 7.72
CA ARG A 40 -6.36 12.61 9.10
C ARG A 40 -5.28 12.85 10.14
N ALA A 41 -4.06 12.38 9.89
CA ALA A 41 -2.90 12.66 10.73
C ALA A 41 -2.30 14.06 10.46
N GLY A 42 -2.77 14.80 9.45
CA GLY A 42 -2.19 16.08 9.05
C GLY A 42 -0.88 15.93 8.25
N LEU A 43 -0.66 14.77 7.61
CA LEU A 43 0.62 14.41 7.01
C LEU A 43 0.53 14.27 5.48
N LYS A 44 1.58 14.72 4.77
CA LYS A 44 1.83 14.42 3.35
C LYS A 44 3.16 13.65 3.19
N PRO A 45 3.19 12.56 2.42
CA PRO A 45 4.37 11.71 2.28
C PRO A 45 5.40 12.34 1.32
N ARG A 46 6.66 12.40 1.75
CA ARG A 46 7.81 12.89 0.96
C ARG A 46 9.05 12.06 1.25
N SER A 47 9.90 11.87 0.25
CA SER A 47 11.19 11.18 0.43
C SER A 47 12.19 12.11 1.09
N GLY A 48 12.83 11.68 2.17
CA GLY A 48 13.93 12.43 2.79
C GLY A 48 15.22 12.34 1.95
N GLU A 49 16.15 13.26 2.21
CA GLU A 49 17.43 13.35 1.49
C GLU A 49 18.26 12.06 1.61
N GLU A 50 18.27 11.46 2.81
CA GLU A 50 18.99 10.21 3.06
C GLU A 50 18.46 9.08 2.17
N LEU A 51 17.14 8.91 2.10
CA LEU A 51 16.52 7.85 1.30
C LEU A 51 16.82 8.04 -0.21
N LEU A 52 16.79 9.28 -0.69
CA LEU A 52 17.13 9.62 -2.07
C LEU A 52 18.62 9.37 -2.38
N SER A 53 19.50 9.43 -1.37
CA SER A 53 20.94 9.26 -1.55
C SER A 53 21.33 7.84 -2.00
N PHE A 54 20.53 6.82 -1.63
CA PHE A 54 20.75 5.42 -1.99
C PHE A 54 20.40 5.08 -3.45
N GLY A 55 19.70 5.97 -4.15
CA GLY A 55 19.32 5.77 -5.55
C GLY A 55 20.55 5.73 -6.48
N PRO A 56 20.52 4.91 -7.54
CA PRO A 56 21.61 4.88 -8.51
C PRO A 56 21.70 6.23 -9.24
N ASN A 57 22.92 6.75 -9.41
CA ASN A 57 23.17 8.07 -10.02
C ASN A 57 22.50 8.23 -11.39
N ALA A 58 22.40 7.16 -12.18
CA ALA A 58 21.77 7.17 -13.50
C ALA A 58 20.26 7.48 -13.48
N LEU A 59 19.59 7.36 -12.32
CA LEU A 59 18.14 7.52 -12.20
C LEU A 59 17.71 8.73 -11.34
N LYS A 60 18.66 9.47 -10.74
CA LYS A 60 18.36 10.52 -9.75
C LYS A 60 17.53 11.69 -10.30
N ASP A 61 17.75 12.05 -11.57
CA ASP A 61 17.12 13.22 -12.18
C ASP A 61 15.97 12.86 -13.13
N LEU A 62 15.50 11.61 -13.09
CA LEU A 62 14.37 11.21 -13.92
C LEU A 62 13.08 11.85 -13.40
N PRO A 63 12.26 12.42 -14.29
CA PRO A 63 10.98 12.99 -13.89
C PRO A 63 10.08 11.89 -13.29
N PRO A 64 9.20 12.23 -12.33
CA PRO A 64 8.22 11.28 -11.81
C PRO A 64 7.38 10.69 -12.93
N ALA A 65 7.07 9.40 -12.84
CA ALA A 65 6.15 8.76 -13.77
C ALA A 65 4.75 9.37 -13.66
N GLU A 66 3.94 9.26 -14.72
CA GLU A 66 2.56 9.77 -14.73
C GLU A 66 1.71 9.19 -13.59
N LEU A 67 1.96 7.94 -13.20
CA LEU A 67 1.30 7.30 -12.06
C LEU A 67 1.66 7.94 -10.72
N GLU A 68 2.91 8.40 -10.56
CA GLU A 68 3.38 9.10 -9.36
C GLU A 68 2.69 10.47 -9.27
N LYS A 69 2.68 11.23 -10.37
CA LYS A 69 2.02 12.55 -10.45
C LYS A 69 0.52 12.46 -10.17
N ALA A 70 -0.16 11.45 -10.70
CA ALA A 70 -1.60 11.26 -10.49
C ALA A 70 -1.96 10.94 -9.03
N GLY A 71 -1.01 10.43 -8.24
CA GLY A 71 -1.17 10.16 -6.82
C GLY A 71 -0.83 11.35 -5.91
N ASP A 72 -0.08 12.33 -6.41
CA ASP A 72 0.47 13.46 -5.65
C ASP A 72 -0.48 14.68 -5.63
N ASP A 73 -1.70 14.46 -5.16
CA ASP A 73 -2.75 15.49 -4.99
C ASP A 73 -2.90 15.92 -3.52
N TRP A 74 -1.77 16.06 -2.83
CA TRP A 74 -1.72 16.42 -1.40
C TRP A 74 -1.91 17.92 -1.18
N ASP A 75 -2.54 18.29 -0.07
CA ASP A 75 -2.63 19.69 0.35
C ASP A 75 -1.26 20.16 0.82
N GLU A 76 -0.77 21.28 0.26
CA GLU A 76 0.55 21.81 0.55
C GLU A 76 0.74 22.24 2.00
N ASN A 77 -0.36 22.53 2.72
CA ASN A 77 -0.33 22.91 4.13
C ASN A 77 -0.11 21.73 5.09
N LEU A 78 -0.16 20.49 4.61
CA LEU A 78 0.10 19.30 5.43
C LEU A 78 1.60 19.18 5.75
N GLN A 79 1.89 18.66 6.94
CA GLN A 79 3.26 18.44 7.38
C GLN A 79 3.90 17.29 6.59
N GLU A 80 5.12 17.49 6.12
CA GLU A 80 5.88 16.47 5.40
C GLU A 80 6.35 15.36 6.34
N VAL A 81 6.26 14.11 5.87
CA VAL A 81 6.74 12.94 6.59
C VAL A 81 7.37 11.94 5.62
N GLN A 82 8.50 11.36 6.01
CA GLN A 82 9.04 10.18 5.33
C GLN A 82 8.31 8.94 5.84
N VAL A 83 7.64 8.22 4.94
CA VAL A 83 7.11 6.89 5.24
C VAL A 83 8.17 5.88 4.88
N ASP A 84 8.66 5.11 5.86
CA ASP A 84 9.73 4.14 5.64
C ASP A 84 9.21 2.88 4.96
N GLU A 85 8.00 2.46 5.33
CA GLU A 85 7.40 1.21 4.86
C GLU A 85 5.87 1.27 4.75
N VAL A 86 5.33 0.63 3.72
CA VAL A 86 3.89 0.40 3.53
C VAL A 86 3.60 -1.10 3.51
N ILE A 87 2.89 -1.60 4.52
CA ILE A 87 2.54 -3.01 4.66
C ILE A 87 1.03 -3.18 4.49
N MET A 88 0.59 -3.86 3.44
CA MET A 88 -0.85 -4.10 3.23
C MET A 88 -1.16 -5.59 3.18
N GLY A 89 -2.14 -6.01 3.97
CA GLY A 89 -2.73 -7.33 3.91
C GLY A 89 -3.66 -7.48 2.71
N HIS A 90 -3.50 -8.53 1.90
CA HIS A 90 -4.38 -8.85 0.79
C HIS A 90 -4.34 -10.35 0.49
N VAL A 91 -5.50 -11.02 0.47
CA VAL A 91 -5.58 -12.48 0.41
C VAL A 91 -5.69 -12.95 -1.03
N LEU A 92 -6.68 -12.46 -1.78
CA LEU A 92 -6.96 -12.92 -3.15
C LEU A 92 -6.13 -12.14 -4.19
N GLN A 93 -4.80 -12.29 -4.13
CA GLN A 93 -3.87 -11.52 -4.95
C GLN A 93 -3.88 -11.90 -6.45
N GLY A 94 -4.39 -13.09 -6.80
CA GLY A 94 -4.43 -13.57 -8.19
C GLY A 94 -5.17 -12.59 -9.11
N GLY A 95 -4.55 -12.26 -10.24
CA GLY A 95 -5.12 -11.32 -11.23
C GLY A 95 -4.95 -9.83 -10.92
N ASN A 96 -4.41 -9.47 -9.74
CA ASN A 96 -4.24 -8.07 -9.32
C ASN A 96 -2.85 -7.48 -9.61
N GLY A 97 -2.01 -8.17 -10.39
CA GLY A 97 -0.66 -7.73 -10.72
C GLY A 97 0.37 -7.95 -9.61
N GLN A 98 1.54 -7.31 -9.75
CA GLN A 98 2.66 -7.47 -8.82
C GLN A 98 2.45 -6.63 -7.56
N ASN A 99 2.71 -7.22 -6.38
CA ASN A 99 2.75 -6.54 -5.08
C ASN A 99 1.70 -5.42 -4.93
N THR A 100 0.46 -5.81 -4.63
CA THR A 100 -0.67 -4.86 -4.57
C THR A 100 -0.47 -3.74 -3.55
N ALA A 101 0.28 -3.96 -2.46
CA ALA A 101 0.64 -2.92 -1.50
C ALA A 101 1.45 -1.79 -2.15
N ARG A 102 2.45 -2.14 -2.99
CA ARG A 102 3.23 -1.16 -3.75
C ARG A 102 2.34 -0.38 -4.72
N GLN A 103 1.43 -1.05 -5.42
CA GLN A 103 0.48 -0.36 -6.31
C GLN A 103 -0.40 0.63 -5.52
N ALA A 104 -0.96 0.20 -4.38
CA ALA A 104 -1.80 1.04 -3.53
C ALA A 104 -1.03 2.24 -2.96
N ALA A 105 0.22 2.04 -2.56
CA ALA A 105 1.12 3.09 -2.07
C ALA A 105 1.36 4.16 -3.13
N ILE A 106 1.78 3.78 -4.35
CA ILE A 106 2.01 4.73 -5.45
C ILE A 106 0.73 5.49 -5.81
N HIS A 107 -0.41 4.80 -5.91
CA HIS A 107 -1.69 5.46 -6.17
C HIS A 107 -2.18 6.37 -5.04
N ALA A 108 -1.69 6.15 -3.82
CA ALA A 108 -1.92 7.05 -2.70
C ALA A 108 -0.95 8.25 -2.70
N GLY A 109 0.01 8.32 -3.62
CA GLY A 109 1.04 9.36 -3.66
C GLY A 109 2.16 9.14 -2.65
N ILE A 110 2.33 7.92 -2.12
CA ILE A 110 3.54 7.57 -1.37
C ILE A 110 4.71 7.53 -2.36
N PRO A 111 5.86 8.15 -2.05
CA PRO A 111 7.03 8.10 -2.90
C PRO A 111 7.49 6.68 -3.24
N LYS A 112 8.05 6.49 -4.43
CA LYS A 112 8.53 5.18 -4.88
C LYS A 112 9.73 4.67 -4.08
N GLU A 113 10.46 5.58 -3.44
CA GLU A 113 11.62 5.24 -2.61
C GLU A 113 11.20 4.55 -1.31
N SER A 114 10.01 4.85 -0.76
CA SER A 114 9.46 4.15 0.39
C SER A 114 9.30 2.66 0.08
N SER A 115 9.65 1.78 1.00
CA SER A 115 9.46 0.35 0.81
C SER A 115 7.97 -0.02 0.90
N ALA A 116 7.54 -1.07 0.19
CA ALA A 116 6.16 -1.53 0.27
C ALA A 116 6.04 -3.03 -0.04
N PHE A 117 5.29 -3.78 0.76
CA PHE A 117 5.05 -5.20 0.50
C PHE A 117 3.67 -5.68 0.93
N THR A 118 3.21 -6.72 0.25
CA THR A 118 1.91 -7.35 0.51
C THR A 118 2.11 -8.57 1.40
N VAL A 119 1.39 -8.64 2.53
CA VAL A 119 1.41 -9.79 3.43
C VAL A 119 0.13 -10.62 3.27
N ASN A 120 0.25 -11.94 3.31
CA ASN A 120 -0.89 -12.84 3.31
C ASN A 120 -0.84 -13.78 4.51
N LYS A 121 -1.78 -13.56 5.44
CA LYS A 121 -2.11 -14.46 6.55
C LYS A 121 -3.63 -14.68 6.57
N VAL A 122 -4.22 -14.91 5.40
CA VAL A 122 -5.68 -15.07 5.19
C VAL A 122 -6.44 -13.92 5.89
N CYS A 123 -7.47 -14.20 6.68
CA CYS A 123 -8.28 -13.20 7.36
C CYS A 123 -7.47 -12.28 8.30
N ALA A 124 -6.32 -12.77 8.79
CA ALA A 124 -5.45 -12.02 9.69
C ALA A 124 -4.44 -11.12 8.96
N SER A 125 -4.47 -11.02 7.62
CA SER A 125 -3.47 -10.28 6.85
C SER A 125 -3.36 -8.81 7.25
N GLY A 126 -4.50 -8.12 7.41
CA GLY A 126 -4.50 -6.71 7.80
C GLY A 126 -3.93 -6.49 9.22
N LEU A 127 -4.31 -7.35 10.18
CA LEU A 127 -3.76 -7.29 11.53
C LEU A 127 -2.28 -7.68 11.57
N LYS A 128 -1.87 -8.65 10.74
CA LYS A 128 -0.46 -9.05 10.63
C LYS A 128 0.38 -7.92 10.04
N ALA A 129 -0.16 -7.13 9.10
CA ALA A 129 0.52 -5.94 8.59
C ALA A 129 0.81 -4.95 9.72
N ILE A 130 -0.19 -4.65 10.58
CA ILE A 130 -0.01 -3.76 11.74
C ILE A 130 1.04 -4.33 12.70
N ALA A 131 0.97 -5.63 13.00
CA ALA A 131 1.93 -6.27 13.89
C ALA A 131 3.37 -6.24 13.32
N LEU A 132 3.55 -6.43 12.00
CA LEU A 132 4.85 -6.30 11.34
C LEU A 132 5.37 -4.86 11.41
N GLY A 133 4.53 -3.86 11.11
CA GLY A 133 4.93 -2.46 11.18
C GLY A 133 5.34 -2.03 12.60
N ALA A 134 4.58 -2.49 13.62
CA ALA A 134 4.97 -2.27 15.00
C ALA A 134 6.31 -2.93 15.34
N GLN A 135 6.55 -4.17 14.86
CA GLN A 135 7.84 -4.85 15.04
C GLN A 135 9.00 -4.06 14.41
N SER A 136 8.84 -3.55 13.17
CA SER A 136 9.86 -2.73 12.50
C SER A 136 10.20 -1.48 13.31
N ILE A 137 9.19 -0.77 13.85
CA ILE A 137 9.41 0.41 14.69
C ILE A 137 10.08 0.03 16.02
N MET A 138 9.59 -1.02 16.70
CA MET A 138 10.14 -1.49 17.99
C MET A 138 11.62 -1.87 17.88
N ALA A 139 12.01 -2.45 16.74
CA ALA A 139 13.37 -2.84 16.39
C ALA A 139 14.27 -1.65 15.99
N GLY A 140 13.67 -0.49 15.70
CA GLY A 140 14.39 0.71 15.24
C GLY A 140 14.72 0.69 13.75
N GLU A 141 14.11 -0.20 12.97
CA GLU A 141 14.30 -0.31 11.52
C GLU A 141 13.44 0.70 10.74
N ALA A 142 12.35 1.16 11.35
CA ALA A 142 11.46 2.18 10.80
C ALA A 142 11.07 3.19 11.89
N GLU A 143 10.65 4.38 11.47
CA GLU A 143 10.05 5.39 12.35
C GLU A 143 8.57 5.60 12.01
N VAL A 144 8.22 5.58 10.73
CA VAL A 144 6.85 5.77 10.25
C VAL A 144 6.47 4.66 9.29
N VAL A 145 5.46 3.88 9.67
CA VAL A 145 4.92 2.78 8.86
C VAL A 145 3.44 3.00 8.60
N VAL A 146 3.03 2.83 7.34
CA VAL A 146 1.61 2.70 6.98
C VAL A 146 1.27 1.23 6.93
N ALA A 147 0.34 0.78 7.77
CA ALA A 147 -0.06 -0.61 7.83
C ALA A 147 -1.58 -0.78 7.78
N GLY A 148 -2.05 -1.80 7.05
CA GLY A 148 -3.48 -2.06 6.93
C GLY A 148 -3.81 -3.27 6.08
N GLY A 149 -4.99 -3.26 5.46
CA GLY A 149 -5.41 -4.33 4.55
C GLY A 149 -6.46 -3.86 3.55
N MET A 150 -6.63 -4.64 2.50
CA MET A 150 -7.57 -4.37 1.41
C MET A 150 -8.00 -5.69 0.76
N GLU A 151 -9.24 -5.74 0.28
CA GLU A 151 -9.77 -6.90 -0.40
C GLU A 151 -10.91 -6.48 -1.34
N ASN A 152 -11.02 -7.13 -2.51
CA ASN A 152 -12.23 -7.08 -3.33
C ASN A 152 -12.57 -8.49 -3.84
N MET A 153 -13.37 -9.20 -3.05
CA MET A 153 -13.81 -10.55 -3.38
C MET A 153 -14.67 -10.61 -4.65
N SER A 154 -15.32 -9.51 -5.04
CA SER A 154 -16.19 -9.48 -6.24
C SER A 154 -15.40 -9.57 -7.55
N GLN A 155 -14.13 -9.17 -7.53
CA GLN A 155 -13.24 -9.20 -8.70
C GLN A 155 -12.26 -10.38 -8.71
N ALA A 156 -12.40 -11.32 -7.76
CA ALA A 156 -11.56 -12.50 -7.71
C ALA A 156 -11.73 -13.33 -9.00
N PRO A 157 -10.66 -13.59 -9.77
CA PRO A 157 -10.78 -14.29 -11.04
C PRO A 157 -10.98 -15.79 -10.84
N TYR A 158 -11.61 -16.44 -11.81
CA TYR A 158 -11.49 -17.88 -11.97
C TYR A 158 -10.07 -18.24 -12.44
N ALA A 159 -9.54 -19.35 -11.94
CA ALA A 159 -8.26 -19.90 -12.38
C ALA A 159 -8.47 -21.24 -13.09
N LEU A 160 -7.69 -21.49 -14.15
CA LEU A 160 -7.63 -22.76 -14.86
C LEU A 160 -6.22 -23.35 -14.73
N PRO A 161 -5.89 -24.06 -13.64
CA PRO A 161 -4.51 -24.41 -13.30
C PRO A 161 -3.76 -25.24 -14.36
N ARG A 162 -4.48 -26.11 -15.09
CA ARG A 162 -3.86 -26.95 -16.14
C ARG A 162 -3.86 -26.30 -17.52
N ALA A 163 -4.51 -25.14 -17.70
CA ALA A 163 -4.64 -24.50 -19.02
C ALA A 163 -3.28 -24.15 -19.65
N ARG A 164 -2.25 -23.88 -18.84
CA ARG A 164 -0.89 -23.58 -19.33
C ARG A 164 -0.30 -24.72 -20.17
N TRP A 165 -0.55 -25.97 -19.79
CA TRP A 165 0.04 -27.15 -20.43
C TRP A 165 -0.98 -28.05 -21.13
N GLY A 166 -2.27 -27.69 -21.06
CA GLY A 166 -3.37 -28.42 -21.65
C GLY A 166 -4.03 -29.42 -20.70
N TYR A 167 -5.33 -29.61 -20.89
CA TYR A 167 -6.13 -30.55 -20.08
C TYR A 167 -6.08 -31.99 -20.58
N ARG A 168 -5.49 -32.23 -21.77
CA ARG A 168 -5.66 -33.43 -22.60
C ARG A 168 -7.15 -33.74 -22.77
N MET A 169 -7.74 -33.20 -23.83
CA MET A 169 -9.10 -33.57 -24.23
C MET A 169 -9.13 -35.01 -24.75
#